data_AF-A0A852WZY3-F1
#
_entry.id   AF-A0A852WZY3-F1
#
_cell.length_a   1.000
_cell.length_b   1.000
_cell.length_c   1.000
_cell.angle_alpha   90.00
_cell.angle_beta   90.00
_cell.angle_gamma   90.00
#
_symmetry.space_group_name_H-M   'P 1'
#
loop_
_entity.id
_entity.type
_entity.pdbx_description
1 polymer ?
#
loop_
_entity_poly.entity_id
_entity_poly.type
_entity_poly.pdbx_seq_one_letter_code
_entity_poly.pdbx_strand_id
1 'polypeptide(L)'
;MRPQETWVERQIREAAERGEFDDLPGAGRPLREVDTSDPDWWIRRKMADEGLDAGDALPPALQLRREAAGYPASLVGIRVEDDVREILRDYNARVLRERRRPVAGPASPVLAPTVDVEEMVVGWRALREKVAAHESVSGPAGAADPGPTAASRRSWWSRWRARRSSR
;
A
#
# COMPACT_ATOMS: atom_id res chain seq x y z
N MET A 1 16.56 43.74 -18.07
CA MET A 1 15.65 42.75 -18.67
C MET A 1 14.51 42.56 -17.68
N ARG A 2 13.26 42.90 -18.03
CA ARG A 2 12.14 42.77 -17.07
C ARG A 2 11.81 41.28 -16.93
N PRO A 3 11.71 40.73 -15.70
CA PRO A 3 11.22 39.37 -15.53
C PRO A 3 9.79 39.35 -16.09
N GLN A 4 9.59 38.58 -17.16
CA GLN A 4 8.24 38.36 -17.66
C GLN A 4 7.58 37.44 -16.65
N GLU A 5 6.42 37.84 -16.13
CA GLU A 5 5.64 36.95 -15.28
C GLU A 5 5.44 35.64 -16.00
N THR A 6 5.77 34.56 -15.29
CA THR A 6 5.48 33.23 -15.79
C THR A 6 3.97 33.09 -15.92
N TRP A 7 3.50 32.29 -16.89
CA TRP A 7 2.07 32.02 -17.06
C TRP A 7 1.42 31.55 -15.74
N VAL A 8 2.19 30.85 -14.89
CA VAL A 8 1.80 30.41 -13.55
C VAL A 8 1.57 31.60 -12.61
N GLU A 9 2.50 32.55 -12.53
CA GLU A 9 2.35 33.75 -11.67
C GLU A 9 1.12 34.58 -12.06
N ARG A 10 0.87 34.74 -13.36
CA ARG A 10 -0.32 35.44 -13.84
C ARG A 10 -1.61 34.75 -13.40
N GLN A 11 -1.69 33.42 -13.49
CA GLN A 11 -2.86 32.65 -13.07
C GLN A 11 -3.11 32.74 -11.56
N ILE A 12 -2.05 32.74 -10.73
CA ILE A 12 -2.17 32.92 -9.28
C ILE A 12 -2.73 34.29 -8.96
N ARG A 13 -2.24 35.36 -9.60
CA ARG A 13 -2.76 36.72 -9.40
C ARG A 13 -4.23 36.82 -9.80
N GLU A 14 -4.59 36.34 -10.99
CA GLU A 14 -5.98 36.38 -11.48
C GLU A 14 -6.93 35.57 -10.58
N ALA A 15 -6.48 34.46 -9.97
CA ALA A 15 -7.25 33.71 -8.98
C ALA A 15 -7.41 34.48 -7.65
N ALA A 16 -6.35 35.15 -7.19
CA ALA A 16 -6.38 35.99 -6.01
C ALA A 16 -7.28 37.21 -6.17
N GLU A 17 -7.24 37.89 -7.32
CA GLU A 17 -8.12 39.03 -7.64
C GLU A 17 -9.60 38.64 -7.69
N ARG A 18 -9.90 37.38 -8.04
CA ARG A 18 -11.27 36.83 -8.04
C ARG A 18 -11.71 36.31 -6.66
N GLY A 19 -10.86 36.40 -5.64
CA GLY A 19 -11.17 35.96 -4.28
C GLY A 19 -11.27 34.45 -4.13
N GLU A 20 -10.68 33.65 -5.04
CA GLU A 20 -10.74 32.18 -4.96
C GLU A 20 -10.04 31.61 -3.71
N PHE A 21 -9.24 32.43 -3.01
CA PHE A 21 -8.55 32.09 -1.77
C PHE A 21 -9.21 32.66 -0.50
N ASP A 22 -10.30 33.43 -0.61
CA ASP A 22 -10.86 34.18 0.53
C ASP A 22 -11.69 33.30 1.49
N ASP A 23 -12.35 32.25 1.00
CA ASP A 23 -13.19 31.33 1.78
C ASP A 23 -12.66 29.89 1.78
N LEU A 24 -11.36 29.73 2.02
CA LEU A 24 -10.76 28.41 2.07
C LEU A 24 -11.23 27.61 3.30
N PRO A 25 -11.49 26.30 3.16
CA PRO A 25 -11.79 25.43 4.27
C PRO A 25 -10.67 25.49 5.33
N GLY A 26 -10.96 26.09 6.48
CA GLY A 26 -9.98 26.25 7.56
C GLY A 26 -9.30 27.61 7.65
N ALA A 27 -9.68 28.58 6.81
CA ALA A 27 -9.22 29.97 6.94
C ALA A 27 -9.48 30.51 8.35
N GLY A 28 -8.45 31.11 8.96
CA GLY A 28 -8.50 31.67 10.32
C GLY A 28 -8.60 30.65 11.47
N ARG A 29 -8.66 29.33 11.19
CA ARG A 29 -8.68 28.29 12.21
C ARG A 29 -7.25 27.87 12.58
N PRO A 30 -6.98 27.52 13.86
CA PRO A 30 -5.66 26.99 14.23
C PRO A 30 -5.37 25.71 13.47
N LEU A 31 -4.12 25.56 13.01
CA LEU A 31 -3.65 24.33 12.40
C LEU A 31 -3.69 23.22 13.45
N ARG A 32 -4.57 22.22 13.24
CA ARG A 32 -4.67 21.04 14.10
C ARG A 32 -3.56 20.05 13.74
N GLU A 33 -3.00 19.38 14.77
CA GLU A 33 -2.14 18.20 14.61
C GLU A 33 -0.86 18.47 13.79
N VAL A 34 -0.26 19.65 13.98
CA VAL A 34 1.06 19.95 13.41
C VAL A 34 2.13 19.36 14.30
N ASP A 35 2.83 18.34 13.79
CA ASP A 35 4.07 17.88 14.39
C ASP A 35 5.24 18.66 13.77
N THR A 36 5.67 19.72 14.45
CA THR A 36 6.81 20.54 13.99
C THR A 36 8.15 19.81 14.03
N SER A 37 8.22 18.63 14.65
CA SER A 37 9.45 17.84 14.69
C SER A 37 9.63 16.92 13.47
N ASP A 38 8.54 16.62 12.76
CA ASP A 38 8.56 15.78 11.56
C ASP A 38 8.40 16.63 10.30
N PRO A 39 9.43 16.83 9.46
CA PRO A 39 9.31 17.62 8.24
C PRO A 39 8.27 17.09 7.24
N ASP A 40 7.92 15.80 7.34
CA ASP A 40 6.96 15.13 6.46
C ASP A 40 5.54 15.05 7.06
N TRP A 41 5.27 15.74 8.18
CA TRP A 41 3.97 15.71 8.88
C TRP A 41 2.78 15.96 7.94
N TRP A 42 2.93 16.92 7.03
CA TRP A 42 1.88 17.32 6.09
C TRP A 42 1.66 16.28 5.00
N ILE A 43 2.71 15.54 4.58
CA ILE A 43 2.60 14.45 3.61
C ILE A 43 1.79 13.32 4.24
N ARG A 44 2.15 12.91 5.46
CA ARG A 44 1.45 11.83 6.18
C ARG A 44 -0.01 12.18 6.43
N ARG A 45 -0.29 13.43 6.82
CA ARG A 45 -1.67 13.91 6.96
C ARG A 45 -2.42 13.89 5.63
N LYS A 46 -1.81 14.39 4.55
CA LYS A 46 -2.45 14.37 3.23
C LYS A 46 -2.72 12.95 2.73
N MET A 47 -1.81 12.02 3.00
CA MET A 47 -2.02 10.60 2.70
C MET A 47 -3.17 10.03 3.52
N ALA A 48 -3.26 10.35 4.81
CA ALA A 48 -4.38 9.92 5.66
C ALA A 48 -5.72 10.50 5.19
N ASP A 49 -5.78 11.79 4.86
CA ASP A 49 -6.97 12.49 4.35
C ASP A 49 -7.48 11.86 3.04
N GLU A 50 -6.57 11.42 2.17
CA GLU A 50 -6.88 10.78 0.87
C GLU A 50 -7.03 9.24 0.99
N GLY A 51 -6.90 8.67 2.18
CA GLY A 51 -6.99 7.22 2.41
C GLY A 51 -5.86 6.41 1.76
N LEU A 52 -4.69 7.02 1.55
CA LEU A 52 -3.50 6.40 0.96
C LEU A 52 -2.64 5.76 2.06
N ASP A 53 -2.26 4.49 1.90
CA ASP A 53 -1.19 3.89 2.71
C ASP A 53 0.17 4.37 2.15
N ALA A 54 1.12 4.65 3.04
CA ALA A 54 2.52 4.91 2.70
C ALA A 54 3.09 3.83 1.76
N GLY A 55 2.61 2.59 1.89
CA GLY A 55 2.98 1.48 1.01
C GLY A 55 2.56 1.65 -0.45
N ASP A 56 1.44 2.33 -0.72
CA ASP A 56 0.88 2.47 -2.07
C ASP A 56 1.66 3.51 -2.91
N ALA A 57 2.36 4.44 -2.25
CA ALA A 57 3.21 5.45 -2.89
C ALA A 57 4.66 5.00 -3.11
N LEU A 58 5.04 3.79 -2.67
CA LEU A 58 6.41 3.29 -2.81
C LEU A 58 6.77 3.04 -4.29
N PRO A 59 8.05 3.21 -4.67
CA PRO A 59 8.56 2.68 -5.93
C PRO A 59 8.24 1.18 -6.10
N PRO A 60 7.96 0.70 -7.33
CA PRO A 60 7.49 -0.67 -7.57
C PRO A 60 8.39 -1.77 -6.97
N ALA A 61 9.72 -1.59 -7.01
CA ALA A 61 10.66 -2.52 -6.40
C ALA A 61 10.52 -2.60 -4.86
N LEU A 62 10.25 -1.48 -4.19
CA LEU A 62 10.04 -1.45 -2.74
C LEU A 62 8.68 -2.05 -2.36
N GLN A 63 7.64 -1.86 -3.19
CA GLN A 63 6.36 -2.54 -3.01
C GLN A 63 6.54 -4.06 -3.04
N LEU A 64 7.29 -4.59 -4.02
CA LEU A 64 7.57 -6.02 -4.14
C LEU A 64 8.39 -6.56 -2.95
N ARG A 65 9.37 -5.79 -2.44
CA ARG A 65 10.11 -6.18 -1.23
C ARG A 65 9.22 -6.25 0.01
N ARG A 66 8.31 -5.28 0.18
CA ARG A 66 7.33 -5.30 1.27
C ARG A 66 6.41 -6.50 1.16
N GLU A 67 5.96 -6.82 -0.06
CA GLU A 67 5.14 -8.01 -0.32
C GLU A 67 5.87 -9.31 0.06
N ALA A 68 7.13 -9.47 -0.39
CA ALA A 68 7.95 -10.63 -0.01
C ALA A 68 8.20 -10.74 1.50
N ALA A 69 8.43 -9.62 2.18
CA ALA A 69 8.60 -9.59 3.63
C ALA A 69 7.32 -10.01 4.38
N GLY A 70 6.15 -9.94 3.74
CA GLY A 70 4.89 -10.41 4.30
C GLY A 70 4.66 -11.93 4.17
N TYR A 71 5.48 -12.63 3.38
CA TYR A 71 5.36 -14.08 3.21
C TYR A 71 6.09 -14.85 4.31
N PRO A 72 5.56 -16.01 4.78
CA PRO A 72 4.30 -16.64 4.36
C PRO A 72 3.04 -16.14 5.08
N ALA A 73 3.16 -15.22 6.04
CA ALA A 73 2.05 -14.81 6.93
C ALA A 73 0.82 -14.27 6.18
N SER A 74 1.02 -13.49 5.11
CA SER A 74 -0.08 -12.95 4.29
C SER A 74 -0.89 -14.02 3.54
N LEU A 75 -0.32 -15.23 3.36
CA LEU A 75 -0.92 -16.35 2.63
C LEU A 75 -1.76 -17.26 3.54
N VAL A 76 -1.68 -17.11 4.87
CA VAL A 76 -2.37 -17.97 5.85
C VAL A 76 -3.90 -17.97 5.67
N GLY A 77 -4.48 -16.89 5.12
CA GLY A 77 -5.92 -16.84 4.84
C GLY A 77 -6.38 -17.76 3.71
N ILE A 78 -5.46 -18.21 2.86
CA ILE A 78 -5.74 -19.09 1.71
C ILE A 78 -5.96 -20.50 2.22
N ARG A 79 -6.91 -21.22 1.63
CA ARG A 79 -7.14 -22.64 1.94
C ARG A 79 -6.66 -23.60 0.85
N VAL A 80 -6.66 -23.15 -0.41
CA VAL A 80 -6.28 -23.97 -1.55
C VAL A 80 -4.82 -23.73 -1.88
N GLU A 81 -4.04 -24.80 -1.90
CA GLU A 81 -2.60 -24.73 -2.16
C GLU A 81 -2.27 -24.25 -3.58
N ASP A 82 -3.06 -24.65 -4.57
CA ASP A 82 -2.86 -24.21 -5.95
C ASP A 82 -3.02 -22.68 -6.08
N ASP A 83 -3.92 -22.06 -5.32
CA ASP A 83 -4.04 -20.60 -5.26
C ASP A 83 -2.76 -19.98 -4.70
N VAL A 84 -2.16 -20.56 -3.64
CA VAL A 84 -0.89 -20.11 -3.07
C VAL A 84 0.22 -20.16 -4.12
N ARG A 85 0.34 -21.29 -4.83
CA ARG A 85 1.33 -21.43 -5.91
C ARG A 85 1.10 -20.42 -7.02
N GLU A 86 -0.14 -20.18 -7.41
CA GLU A 86 -0.48 -19.21 -8.45
C GLU A 86 0.00 -17.81 -8.07
N ILE A 87 -0.23 -17.39 -6.83
CA ILE A 87 0.17 -16.08 -6.31
C ILE A 87 1.68 -15.94 -6.26
N LEU A 88 2.39 -16.96 -5.79
CA LEU A 88 3.85 -16.92 -5.72
C LEU A 88 4.48 -16.87 -7.12
N ARG A 89 3.88 -17.56 -8.10
CA ARG A 89 4.29 -17.47 -9.51
C ARG A 89 4.00 -16.08 -10.11
N ASP A 90 2.84 -15.49 -9.83
CA ASP A 90 2.53 -14.12 -10.26
C ASP A 90 3.49 -13.10 -9.63
N TYR A 91 3.77 -13.23 -8.32
CA TYR A 91 4.76 -12.42 -7.63
C TYR A 91 6.14 -12.51 -8.31
N ASN A 92 6.64 -13.72 -8.56
CA ASN A 92 7.91 -13.92 -9.24
C ASN A 92 7.91 -13.31 -10.66
N ALA A 93 6.81 -13.45 -11.41
CA ALA A 93 6.67 -12.84 -12.73
C ALA A 93 6.73 -11.29 -12.65
N ARG A 94 6.10 -10.69 -11.64
CA ARG A 94 6.15 -9.24 -11.38
C ARG A 94 7.55 -8.76 -11.03
N VAL A 95 8.29 -9.52 -10.20
CA VAL A 95 9.69 -9.25 -9.88
C VAL A 95 10.56 -9.28 -11.13
N LEU A 96 10.41 -10.31 -11.96
CA LEU A 96 11.17 -10.43 -13.20
C LEU A 96 10.85 -9.30 -14.19
N ARG A 97 9.58 -8.90 -14.29
CA ARG A 97 9.18 -7.76 -15.13
C ARG A 97 9.79 -6.46 -14.64
N GLU A 98 9.81 -6.21 -13.33
CA GLU A 98 10.42 -5.01 -12.75
C GLU A 98 11.91 -4.97 -13.02
N ARG A 99 12.62 -6.10 -12.86
CA ARG A 99 14.06 -6.21 -13.15
C ARG A 99 14.42 -5.90 -14.61
N ARG A 100 13.48 -6.09 -15.53
CA ARG A 100 13.67 -5.82 -16.97
C ARG A 100 13.35 -4.37 -17.34
N ARG A 101 12.85 -3.55 -16.41
CA ARG A 101 12.57 -2.14 -16.69
C ARG A 101 13.89 -1.39 -16.89
N PRO A 102 14.03 -0.58 -17.96
CA PRO A 102 15.18 0.29 -18.10
C PRO A 102 15.24 1.27 -16.93
N VAL A 103 16.41 1.38 -16.30
CA VAL A 103 16.66 2.32 -15.22
C VAL A 103 17.57 3.40 -15.78
N ALA A 104 17.11 4.65 -15.73
CA ALA A 104 17.91 5.81 -16.09
C ALA A 104 18.63 6.34 -14.84
N GLY A 105 19.95 6.54 -14.95
CA GLY A 105 20.76 7.15 -13.90
C GLY A 105 21.95 6.28 -13.45
N PRO A 106 22.89 6.87 -12.70
CA PRO A 106 24.13 6.20 -12.30
C PRO A 106 23.94 5.23 -11.12
N ALA A 107 22.81 5.27 -10.42
CA ALA A 107 22.55 4.43 -9.26
C ALA A 107 22.01 3.04 -9.66
N SER A 108 22.59 1.99 -9.10
CA SER A 108 22.06 0.63 -9.23
C SER A 108 20.65 0.54 -8.64
N PRO A 109 19.68 -0.04 -9.37
CA PRO A 109 18.32 -0.12 -8.89
C PRO A 109 18.18 -1.09 -7.71
N VAL A 110 17.29 -0.75 -6.78
CA VAL A 110 16.88 -1.68 -5.73
C VAL A 110 16.11 -2.83 -6.35
N LEU A 111 16.51 -4.07 -6.06
CA LEU A 111 15.85 -5.28 -6.57
C LEU A 111 15.05 -5.97 -5.47
N ALA A 112 13.87 -6.47 -5.85
CA ALA A 112 13.07 -7.36 -5.03
C ALA A 112 13.53 -8.83 -5.19
N PRO A 113 13.51 -9.64 -4.12
CA PRO A 113 13.88 -11.04 -4.19
C PRO A 113 12.80 -11.85 -4.92
N THR A 114 13.20 -12.90 -5.64
CA THR A 114 12.29 -13.98 -6.03
C THR A 114 12.15 -14.96 -4.86
N VAL A 115 11.05 -15.70 -4.83
CA VAL A 115 10.78 -16.72 -3.81
C VAL A 115 10.75 -18.10 -4.45
N ASP A 116 11.31 -19.10 -3.76
CA ASP A 116 11.08 -20.49 -4.14
C ASP A 116 9.64 -20.87 -3.81
N VAL A 117 8.89 -21.33 -4.81
CA VAL A 117 7.45 -21.57 -4.66
C VAL A 117 7.19 -22.77 -3.77
N GLU A 118 7.96 -23.86 -3.93
CA GLU A 118 7.69 -25.09 -3.20
C GLU A 118 8.18 -24.99 -1.75
N GLU A 119 9.34 -24.36 -1.52
CA GLU A 119 9.80 -24.06 -0.16
C GLU A 119 8.79 -23.18 0.59
N MET A 120 8.26 -22.15 -0.08
CA MET A 120 7.28 -21.25 0.52
C MET A 120 5.94 -21.94 0.81
N VAL A 121 5.49 -22.85 -0.05
CA VAL A 121 4.28 -23.67 0.18
C VAL A 121 4.46 -24.55 1.41
N VAL A 122 5.63 -25.19 1.58
CA VAL A 122 5.92 -25.98 2.79
C VAL A 122 5.85 -25.11 4.04
N GLY A 123 6.48 -23.93 4.02
CA GLY A 123 6.43 -22.97 5.13
C GLY A 123 5.00 -22.47 5.44
N TRP A 124 4.20 -22.24 4.39
CA TRP A 124 2.79 -21.85 4.52
C TRP A 124 1.93 -22.94 5.17
N ARG A 125 2.07 -24.21 4.76
CA ARG A 125 1.35 -25.34 5.37
C ARG A 125 1.67 -25.46 6.87
N ALA A 126 2.96 -25.42 7.22
CA ALA A 126 3.39 -25.49 8.61
C ALA A 126 2.83 -24.33 9.45
N LEU A 127 2.78 -23.12 8.90
CA LEU A 127 2.20 -21.96 9.58
C LEU A 127 0.68 -22.11 9.77
N ARG A 128 -0.02 -22.63 8.76
CA ARG A 128 -1.46 -22.92 8.81
C ARG A 128 -1.81 -23.94 9.89
N GLU A 129 -1.05 -25.02 9.99
CA GLU A 129 -1.25 -26.04 11.02
C GLU A 129 -1.09 -25.46 12.43
N LYS A 130 -0.09 -24.60 12.65
CA LYS A 130 0.09 -23.89 13.92
C LYS A 130 -1.09 -22.99 14.26
N VAL A 131 -1.61 -22.25 13.27
CA VAL A 131 -2.77 -21.37 13.47
C VAL A 131 -4.03 -22.19 13.76
N ALA A 132 -4.27 -23.28 13.02
CA ALA A 132 -5.40 -24.17 13.26
C ALA A 132 -5.33 -24.84 14.64
N ALA A 133 -4.14 -25.25 15.07
CA ALA A 133 -3.92 -25.79 16.42
C ALA A 133 -4.25 -24.73 17.49
N HIS A 134 -3.76 -23.50 17.34
CA HIS A 134 -4.06 -22.40 18.27
C HIS A 134 -5.57 -22.06 18.33
N GLU A 135 -6.26 -22.08 17.19
CA GLU A 135 -7.71 -21.87 17.10
C GLU A 135 -8.50 -23.00 17.78
N SER A 136 -8.06 -24.26 17.64
CA SER A 136 -8.71 -25.42 18.25
C SER A 136 -8.58 -25.46 19.78
N VAL A 137 -7.46 -24.97 20.31
CA VAL A 137 -7.23 -24.85 21.77
C VAL A 137 -8.01 -23.67 22.36
N SER A 138 -8.30 -22.63 21.57
CA SER A 138 -9.09 -21.46 21.98
C SER A 138 -10.61 -21.61 21.72
N GLY A 139 -11.17 -22.83 21.86
CA GLY A 139 -12.61 -23.11 21.70
C GLY A 139 -13.53 -22.08 22.38
N PRO A 140 -14.78 -21.89 21.90
CA PRO A 140 -15.46 -20.60 21.83
C PRO A 140 -15.66 -19.96 23.20
N ALA A 141 -14.74 -19.07 23.58
CA ALA A 141 -14.92 -18.18 24.71
C ALA A 141 -15.89 -17.05 24.30
N GLY A 142 -17.19 -17.32 24.47
CA GLY A 142 -18.21 -16.30 24.64
C GLY A 142 -18.68 -15.59 23.37
N ALA A 143 -19.96 -15.79 23.06
CA ALA A 143 -20.72 -14.81 22.30
C ALA A 143 -20.68 -13.47 23.06
N ALA A 144 -19.80 -12.57 22.63
CA ALA A 144 -19.86 -11.15 22.93
C ALA A 144 -20.20 -10.43 21.62
N ASP A 145 -21.15 -9.50 21.72
CA ASP A 145 -21.84 -8.76 20.67
C ASP A 145 -21.11 -8.56 19.33
N PRO A 146 -21.82 -8.62 18.18
CA PRO A 146 -21.29 -8.18 16.90
C PRO A 146 -21.21 -6.65 16.87
N GLY A 147 -20.18 -6.09 17.51
CA GLY A 147 -19.70 -4.75 17.17
C GLY A 147 -19.32 -4.70 15.68
N PRO A 148 -19.45 -3.55 15.01
CA PRO A 148 -19.37 -3.47 13.56
C PRO A 148 -18.10 -4.13 13.04
N THR A 149 -18.35 -5.15 12.23
CA THR A 149 -17.41 -6.09 11.64
C THR A 149 -16.11 -5.43 11.19
N ALA A 150 -14.99 -6.08 11.53
CA ALA A 150 -13.65 -5.86 11.03
C ALA A 150 -13.64 -5.63 9.50
N ALA A 151 -13.80 -4.38 9.10
CA ALA A 151 -13.57 -3.92 7.76
C ALA A 151 -12.06 -3.81 7.55
N SER A 152 -11.61 -4.24 6.36
CA SER A 152 -10.30 -3.95 5.73
C SER A 152 -9.16 -4.98 5.72
N ARG A 153 -9.37 -6.26 6.06
CA ARG A 153 -8.41 -7.31 5.57
C ARG A 153 -8.69 -7.78 4.13
N ARG A 154 -9.76 -7.27 3.51
CA ARG A 154 -10.22 -7.59 2.14
C ARG A 154 -9.63 -6.67 1.07
N SER A 155 -8.40 -6.19 1.24
CA SER A 155 -7.83 -5.20 0.33
C SER A 155 -6.97 -5.81 -0.77
N TRP A 156 -6.21 -6.87 -0.51
CA TRP A 156 -5.26 -7.38 -1.52
C TRP A 156 -5.87 -8.43 -2.47
N TRP A 157 -6.74 -9.31 -1.96
CA TRP A 157 -7.43 -10.36 -2.73
C TRP A 157 -8.48 -9.88 -3.74
N SER A 158 -9.24 -8.86 -3.35
CA SER A 158 -10.24 -8.20 -4.21
C SER A 158 -9.54 -7.47 -5.35
N ARG A 159 -8.42 -6.81 -5.06
CA ARG A 159 -7.57 -6.15 -6.07
C ARG A 159 -6.92 -7.15 -7.04
N TRP A 160 -6.54 -8.34 -6.58
CA TRP A 160 -6.02 -9.39 -7.47
C TRP A 160 -7.09 -9.98 -8.39
N ARG A 161 -8.30 -10.28 -7.86
CA ARG A 161 -9.42 -10.77 -8.70
C ARG A 161 -9.95 -9.71 -9.67
N ALA A 162 -10.08 -8.45 -9.25
CA ALA A 162 -10.55 -7.36 -10.12
C ALA A 162 -9.61 -7.11 -11.31
N ARG A 163 -8.30 -7.31 -11.15
CA ARG A 163 -7.32 -7.24 -12.24
C ARG A 163 -7.42 -8.41 -13.23
N ARG A 164 -8.10 -9.51 -12.88
CA ARG A 164 -8.30 -10.67 -13.75
C ARG A 164 -9.51 -10.50 -14.68
N SER A 165 -10.49 -9.69 -14.27
CA SER A 165 -11.72 -9.43 -15.05
C SER A 165 -11.57 -8.34 -16.13
N SER A 166 -10.40 -7.71 -16.26
CA SER A 166 -10.15 -6.64 -17.23
C SER A 166 -9.22 -7.06 -18.39
N ARG A 167 -9.29 -8.34 -18.80
CA ARG A 167 -8.61 -8.86 -19.99
C ARG A 167 -9.61 -9.30 -21.04
#